data_AF-A0A967GHN6-F1
#
_entry.id   AF-A0A967GHN6-F1
#
_cell.length_a   1.000
_cell.length_b   1.000
_cell.length_c   1.000
_cell.angle_alpha   90.00
_cell.angle_beta   90.00
_cell.angle_gamma   90.00
#
_symmetry.space_group_name_H-M   'P 1'
#
loop_
_entity.id
_entity.type
_entity.pdbx_description
1 polymer ?
#
loop_
_entity_poly.entity_id
_entity_poly.type
_entity_poly.pdbx_seq_one_letter_code
_entity_poly.pdbx_strand_id
1 'polypeptide(L)' 'RERIEAMKAIWTQEEASYHGEFVNFERIWSWPKPVQKPHPPVVVGGNGERTLQRVVRYGDEWM' A
#
# COMPACT_ATOMS: atom_id res chain seq x y z
N ARG A 1 0.62 -3.39 7.04
CA ARG A 1 1.80 -3.71 6.19
C ARG A 1 1.34 -4.31 4.88
N GLU A 2 0.96 -5.59 4.83
CA GLU A 2 0.74 -6.30 3.55
C GLU A 2 -0.26 -5.63 2.60
N ARG A 3 -1.40 -5.16 3.13
CA ARG A 3 -2.40 -4.43 2.32
C ARG A 3 -1.81 -3.17 1.68
N ILE A 4 -0.93 -2.45 2.38
CA ILE A 4 -0.31 -1.23 1.85
C ILE A 4 0.69 -1.61 0.76
N GLU A 5 1.53 -2.61 1.00
CA GLU A 5 2.52 -3.10 0.01
C GLU A 5 1.82 -3.62 -1.25
N ALA A 6 0.77 -4.43 -1.09
CA ALA A 6 -0.06 -4.94 -2.17
C ALA A 6 -0.69 -3.81 -2.99
N MET A 7 -1.29 -2.80 -2.34
CA MET A 7 -1.86 -1.64 -3.05
C MET A 7 -0.80 -0.84 -3.80
N LYS A 8 0.38 -0.63 -3.19
CA LYS A 8 1.50 0.03 -3.86
C LYS A 8 1.94 -0.77 -5.10
N ALA A 9 2.00 -2.10 -5.03
CA ALA A 9 2.28 -2.95 -6.20
C ALA A 9 1.22 -2.77 -7.30
N ILE A 10 -0.07 -2.86 -6.94
CA ILE A 10 -1.20 -2.68 -7.88
C ILE A 10 -1.15 -1.33 -8.59
N TRP A 11 -0.82 -0.26 -7.86
CA TRP A 11 -0.78 1.10 -8.40
C TRP A 11 0.45 1.41 -9.25
N THR A 12 1.58 0.76 -8.98
CA THR A 12 2.87 1.12 -9.57
C THR A 12 3.33 0.17 -10.68
N GLN A 13 2.86 -1.08 -10.66
CA GLN A 13 3.26 -2.11 -11.61
C GLN A 13 2.18 -2.31 -12.69
N GLU A 14 2.59 -2.55 -13.93
CA GLU A 14 1.67 -2.86 -15.03
C GLU A 14 0.96 -4.19 -14.80
N GLU A 15 1.75 -5.23 -14.56
CA GLU A 15 1.35 -6.56 -14.09
C GLU A 15 1.80 -6.68 -12.62
N ALA A 16 0.86 -6.72 -11.69
CA ALA A 16 1.15 -6.77 -10.26
C ALA A 16 0.91 -8.17 -9.69
N SER A 17 1.77 -8.60 -8.76
CA SER A 17 1.56 -9.78 -7.91
C SER A 17 2.01 -9.50 -6.48
N TYR A 18 1.49 -10.26 -5.51
CA TYR A 18 1.91 -10.14 -4.12
C TYR A 18 1.63 -11.45 -3.37
N HIS A 19 2.60 -11.92 -2.57
CA HIS A 19 2.49 -13.17 -1.81
C HIS A 19 2.88 -12.95 -0.34
N GLY A 20 1.90 -12.61 0.47
CA GLY A 20 2.00 -12.49 1.94
C GLY A 20 1.15 -13.52 2.66
N GLU A 21 1.09 -13.39 3.99
CA GLU A 21 0.33 -14.29 4.86
C GLU A 21 -1.18 -14.02 4.76
N PHE A 22 -1.57 -12.75 4.67
CA PHE A 22 -2.96 -12.29 4.68
C PHE A 22 -3.44 -11.76 3.33
N VAL A 23 -2.51 -11.38 2.45
CA VAL A 23 -2.81 -10.95 1.08
C VAL A 23 -1.98 -11.81 0.14
N ASN A 24 -2.62 -12.52 -0.79
CA ASN A 24 -1.93 -13.33 -1.77
C ASN A 24 -2.71 -13.32 -3.10
N PHE A 25 -2.07 -12.87 -4.16
CA PHE A 25 -2.61 -12.91 -5.51
C PHE A 25 -1.50 -13.07 -6.55
N GLU A 26 -1.83 -13.86 -7.57
CA GLU A 26 -1.05 -13.99 -8.80
C GLU A 26 -1.19 -12.76 -9.70
N ARG A 27 -0.60 -12.78 -10.88
CA ARG A 27 -0.60 -11.65 -11.84
C ARG A 27 -1.99 -11.06 -12.08
N ILE A 28 -2.12 -9.76 -11.80
CA ILE A 28 -3.30 -8.97 -12.13
C ILE A 28 -2.94 -7.65 -12.81
N TRP A 29 -3.90 -7.13 -13.58
CA TRP A 29 -3.85 -5.80 -14.18
C TRP A 29 -4.98 -4.96 -13.59
N SER A 30 -4.64 -3.80 -13.06
CA SER A 30 -5.61 -2.85 -12.52
C SER A 30 -5.43 -1.52 -13.23
N TRP A 31 -6.50 -1.04 -13.87
CA TRP A 31 -6.55 0.21 -14.62
C TRP A 31 -7.86 0.95 -14.35
N PRO A 32 -7.84 2.29 -14.37
CA PRO A 32 -6.68 3.16 -14.63
C PRO A 32 -5.69 3.20 -13.46
N LYS A 33 -4.41 3.47 -13.74
CA LYS A 33 -3.43 3.76 -12.67
C LYS A 33 -3.71 5.13 -12.05
N PRO A 34 -3.32 5.36 -10.78
CA PRO A 34 -3.40 6.67 -10.20
C PRO A 34 -2.62 7.72 -11.00
N VAL A 35 -3.19 8.93 -11.06
CA VAL A 35 -2.58 10.09 -11.69
C VAL A 35 -1.30 10.51 -10.94
N GLN A 36 -1.34 10.50 -9.61
CA GLN A 36 -0.21 10.82 -8.73
C GLN A 36 0.87 9.73 -8.81
N LYS A 37 2.14 10.16 -8.85
CA LYS A 37 3.32 9.28 -8.92
C LYS A 37 4.20 9.43 -7.67
N PRO A 38 4.82 8.34 -7.16
CA PRO A 38 4.68 6.96 -7.64
C PRO A 38 3.30 6.35 -7.32
N HIS A 39 2.66 6.79 -6.24
CA HIS A 39 1.30 6.43 -5.84
C HIS A 39 0.68 7.59 -5.05
N PRO A 40 -0.65 7.61 -4.84
CA PRO A 40 -1.28 8.54 -3.89
C PRO A 40 -0.72 8.36 -2.47
N PRO A 41 -0.72 9.41 -1.63
CA PRO A 41 -0.30 9.29 -0.23
C PRO A 41 -1.14 8.26 0.53
N VAL A 42 -0.48 7.40 1.29
CA VAL A 42 -1.13 6.44 2.20
C VAL A 42 -1.23 7.06 3.58
N VAL A 43 -2.43 7.53 3.93
CA VAL A 43 -2.72 8.05 5.28
C VAL A 43 -3.01 6.87 6.22
N VAL A 44 -2.29 6.82 7.34
CA VAL A 44 -2.50 5.79 8.37
C VAL A 44 -3.18 6.41 9.58
N GLY A 45 -4.38 5.93 9.91
CA GLY A 45 -5.13 6.41 11.06
C GLY A 45 -4.79 5.68 12.38
N GLY A 46 -4.75 6.41 13.50
CA GLY A 46 -4.89 5.82 14.84
C GLY A 46 -4.05 6.44 15.95
N ASN A 47 -4.45 6.22 17.21
CA ASN A 47 -3.86 6.87 18.40
C ASN A 47 -3.14 5.90 19.36
N GLY A 48 -2.74 4.72 18.90
CA GLY A 48 -2.05 3.74 19.72
C GLY A 48 -0.54 3.98 19.78
N GLU A 49 0.11 3.49 20.83
CA GLU A 49 1.56 3.65 21.06
C GLU A 49 2.43 3.15 19.89
N ARG A 50 1.96 2.14 19.15
CA ARG A 50 2.64 1.60 17.96
C ARG A 50 2.18 2.21 16.64
N THR A 51 1.23 3.16 16.63
CA THR A 51 0.72 3.74 15.37
C THR A 51 1.79 4.53 14.66
N LEU A 52 2.53 5.40 15.36
CA LEU A 52 3.62 6.18 14.76
C LEU A 52 4.69 5.29 14.13
N GLN A 53 5.02 4.15 14.76
CA GLN A 53 5.98 3.19 14.18
C GLN A 53 5.47 2.57 12.88
N ARG A 54 4.15 2.36 12.74
CA ARG A 54 3.53 1.84 11.53
C ARG A 54 3.44 2.90 10.44
N VAL A 55 3.16 4.15 10.81
CA VAL A 55 3.21 5.31 9.89
C VAL A 55 4.60 5.40 9.28
N VAL A 56 5.65 5.53 10.09
CA VAL A 56 7.04 5.69 9.60
C VAL A 56 7.48 4.55 8.68
N ARG A 57 7.01 3.32 8.92
CA ARG A 57 7.41 2.18 8.10
C ARG A 57 6.60 2.01 6.81
N TYR A 58 5.34 2.44 6.78
CA TYR A 58 4.40 2.02 5.73
C TYR A 58 3.46 3.11 5.23
N GLY A 59 3.21 4.16 6.02
CA GLY A 59 2.38 5.30 5.63
C GLY A 59 3.23 6.47 5.15
N ASP A 60 2.57 7.39 4.44
CA ASP A 60 3.16 8.66 4.02
C ASP A 60 2.69 9.80 4.96
N GLU A 61 1.53 9.63 5.62
CA GLU A 61 0.93 10.61 6.55
C GLU A 61 0.23 9.92 7.75
N TRP A 62 -0.10 10.70 8.77
CA TRP A 62 -0.82 10.26 9.98
C TRP A 62 -2.06 11.12 10.23
N MET A 63 -3.14 10.47 10.68
CA MET A 63 -4.42 11.10 11.07
C MET A 63 -4.99 10.47 12.35
#